data_AF-T2KKX3-F1
#
_entry.id   AF-T2KKX3-F1
#
_cell.length_a   1.000
_cell.length_b   1.000
_cell.length_c   1.000
_cell.angle_alpha   90.00
_cell.angle_beta   90.00
_cell.angle_gamma   90.00
#
_symmetry.space_group_name_H-M   'P 1'
#
loop_
_entity.id
_entity.type
_entity.pdbx_description
1 polymer ?
#
loop_
_entity_poly.entity_id
_entity_poly.type
_entity_poly.pdbx_seq_one_letter_code
_entity_poly.pdbx_strand_id
1 'polypeptide(L)'
;MDPEEWEDTIKKVQSHLDEYICIKKMDAKHAFQVMEAFTRTLTDLEFKQELEHCLSTKKPFQNFRFLMVNSKYKSMWLEHKKQAIINWVRHQLDF
;
A
#
# COMPACT_ATOMS: atom_id res chain seq x y z
N MET A 1 23.18 4.32 -12.64
CA MET A 1 23.75 3.98 -11.33
C MET A 1 24.29 2.58 -11.47
N ASP A 2 25.60 2.45 -11.34
CA ASP A 2 26.30 1.18 -11.45
C ASP A 2 26.15 0.42 -10.12
N PRO A 3 25.74 -0.86 -10.13
CA PRO A 3 25.69 -1.69 -8.92
C PRO A 3 27.00 -1.69 -8.10
N GLU A 4 28.15 -1.52 -8.74
CA GLU A 4 29.47 -1.49 -8.08
C GLU A 4 29.61 -0.35 -7.06
N GLU A 5 28.93 0.79 -7.26
CA GLU A 5 29.01 1.97 -6.36
C GLU A 5 28.37 1.72 -4.97
N TRP A 6 27.50 0.70 -4.86
CA TRP A 6 26.75 0.42 -3.64
C TRP A 6 27.25 -0.82 -2.88
N GLU A 7 28.21 -1.58 -3.43
CA GLU A 7 28.66 -2.84 -2.83
C GLU A 7 29.11 -2.69 -1.38
N ASP A 8 29.97 -1.71 -1.10
CA ASP A 8 30.51 -1.48 0.24
C ASP A 8 29.42 -1.05 1.23
N THR A 9 28.47 -0.23 0.75
CA THR A 9 27.33 0.20 1.56
C THR A 9 26.42 -0.97 1.90
N ILE A 10 26.13 -1.84 0.92
CA ILE A 10 25.31 -3.04 1.11
C ILE A 10 26.00 -4.00 2.09
N LYS A 11 27.31 -4.27 1.93
CA LYS A 11 28.08 -5.11 2.84
C LYS A 11 28.03 -4.59 4.27
N LYS A 12 28.23 -3.27 4.46
CA LYS A 12 28.18 -2.64 5.79
C LYS A 12 26.82 -2.78 6.47
N VAL A 13 25.72 -2.57 5.72
CA VAL A 13 24.36 -2.74 6.24
C VAL A 13 24.09 -4.20 6.59
N GLN A 14 24.51 -5.14 5.73
CA GLN A 14 24.30 -6.57 5.94
C GLN A 14 25.08 -7.12 7.15
N SER A 15 26.27 -6.58 7.45
CA SER A 15 27.09 -7.04 8.57
C SER A 15 26.64 -6.50 9.94
N HIS A 16 25.76 -5.48 9.97
CA HIS A 16 25.27 -4.85 11.21
C HIS A 16 23.75 -4.65 11.16
N LEU A 17 22.99 -5.64 10.66
CA LEU A 17 21.54 -5.52 10.48
C LEU A 17 20.78 -5.21 11.79
N ASP A 18 21.32 -5.64 12.91
CA ASP A 18 20.82 -5.39 14.26
C ASP A 18 20.96 -3.92 14.71
N GLU A 19 21.82 -3.14 14.05
CA GLU A 19 21.96 -1.69 14.27
C GLU A 19 20.94 -0.85 13.48
N TYR A 20 20.16 -1.48 12.59
CA TYR A 20 19.23 -0.79 11.69
C TYR A 20 17.78 -1.26 11.87
N ILE A 21 16.84 -0.33 11.67
CA ILE A 21 15.43 -0.69 11.54
C ILE A 21 15.12 -0.95 10.07
N CYS A 22 14.74 -2.18 9.75
CA CYS A 22 14.29 -2.56 8.42
C CYS A 22 12.77 -2.30 8.29
N ILE A 23 12.41 -1.25 7.56
CA ILE A 23 11.01 -0.96 7.24
C ILE A 23 10.53 -1.95 6.17
N LYS A 24 9.69 -2.89 6.57
CA LYS A 24 9.05 -3.83 5.67
C LYS A 24 7.98 -3.13 4.85
N LYS A 25 7.95 -3.44 3.56
CA LYS A 25 6.84 -3.06 2.69
C LYS A 25 5.54 -3.70 3.18
N MET A 26 4.45 -2.96 3.10
CA MET A 26 3.10 -3.48 3.37
C MET A 26 2.84 -4.71 2.48
N ASP A 27 2.51 -5.83 3.12
CA ASP A 27 2.20 -7.06 2.40
C ASP A 27 0.85 -6.98 1.68
N ALA A 28 0.58 -7.96 0.83
CA ALA A 28 -0.65 -8.00 0.04
C ALA A 28 -1.91 -8.07 0.92
N LYS A 29 -1.87 -8.75 2.07
CA LYS A 29 -3.02 -8.89 2.95
C LYS A 29 -3.40 -7.54 3.55
N HIS A 30 -2.44 -6.80 4.09
CA HIS A 30 -2.67 -5.47 4.64
C HIS A 30 -3.05 -4.46 3.54
N ALA A 31 -2.42 -4.56 2.36
CA ALA A 31 -2.80 -3.71 1.22
C ALA A 31 -4.25 -3.96 0.77
N PHE A 32 -4.72 -5.21 0.81
CA PHE A 32 -6.12 -5.55 0.52
C PHE A 32 -7.07 -4.93 1.56
N GLN A 33 -6.72 -5.00 2.85
CA GLN A 33 -7.51 -4.38 3.91
C GLN A 33 -7.62 -2.85 3.76
N VAL A 34 -6.57 -2.19 3.28
CA VAL A 34 -6.61 -0.74 2.96
C VAL A 34 -7.62 -0.45 1.85
N MET A 35 -7.73 -1.32 0.85
CA MET A 35 -8.74 -1.18 -0.19
C MET A 35 -10.15 -1.37 0.35
N GLU A 36 -10.38 -2.39 1.19
CA GLU A 36 -11.67 -2.61 1.86
C GLU A 36 -12.06 -1.43 2.76
N ALA A 37 -11.10 -0.92 3.54
CA ALA A 37 -11.32 0.21 4.43
C ALA A 37 -11.73 1.46 3.65
N PHE A 38 -11.06 1.75 2.54
CA PHE A 38 -11.44 2.84 1.64
C PHE A 38 -12.87 2.66 1.09
N THR A 39 -13.19 1.47 0.56
CA THR A 39 -14.53 1.18 0.02
C THR A 39 -15.63 1.43 1.05
N ARG A 40 -15.38 1.13 2.34
CA ARG A 40 -16.34 1.39 3.43
C ARG A 40 -16.57 2.87 3.69
N THR A 41 -15.64 3.76 3.34
CA THR A 41 -15.78 5.22 3.53
C THR A 41 -16.67 5.90 2.48
N LEU A 42 -16.99 5.20 1.38
CA LEU A 42 -17.77 5.77 0.28
C LEU A 42 -19.26 5.85 0.63
N THR A 43 -19.86 7.01 0.34
CA THR A 43 -21.31 7.26 0.50
C THR A 43 -22.12 6.95 -0.75
N ASP A 44 -21.47 6.94 -1.92
CA ASP A 44 -22.06 6.55 -3.21
C ASP A 44 -22.20 5.03 -3.24
N LEU A 45 -23.44 4.56 -3.04
CA LEU A 45 -23.75 3.14 -2.85
C LEU A 45 -23.50 2.31 -4.12
N GLU A 46 -23.74 2.88 -5.30
CA GLU A 46 -23.54 2.19 -6.58
C GLU A 46 -22.05 1.90 -6.79
N PHE A 47 -21.22 2.93 -6.66
CA PHE A 47 -19.78 2.77 -6.81
C PHE A 47 -19.16 1.92 -5.70
N LYS A 48 -19.70 2.02 -4.47
CA LYS A 48 -19.29 1.15 -3.36
C LYS A 48 -19.56 -0.33 -3.67
N GLN A 49 -20.76 -0.66 -4.15
CA GLN A 49 -21.13 -2.03 -4.53
C GLN A 49 -20.24 -2.56 -5.67
N GLU A 50 -19.93 -1.71 -6.66
CA GLU A 50 -18.99 -2.06 -7.73
C GLU A 50 -17.60 -2.43 -7.20
N LEU A 51 -17.08 -1.66 -6.24
CA LEU A 51 -15.80 -1.95 -5.60
C LEU A 51 -15.84 -3.20 -4.71
N GLU A 52 -16.92 -3.41 -3.95
CA GLU A 52 -17.09 -4.62 -3.14
C GLU A 52 -17.13 -5.87 -4.04
N HIS A 53 -17.86 -5.81 -5.15
CA HIS A 53 -17.87 -6.86 -6.15
C HIS A 53 -16.46 -7.10 -6.71
N CYS A 54 -15.78 -6.02 -7.16
CA CYS A 54 -14.41 -6.08 -7.65
C CYS A 54 -13.45 -6.76 -6.65
N LEU A 55 -13.53 -6.43 -5.36
CA LEU A 55 -12.68 -6.99 -4.31
C LEU A 55 -12.97 -8.47 -4.04
N SER A 56 -14.18 -8.95 -4.30
CA SER A 56 -14.53 -10.38 -4.20
C SER A 56 -14.11 -11.24 -5.41
N THR A 57 -13.68 -10.61 -6.50
CA THR A 57 -13.37 -11.30 -7.76
C THR A 57 -11.88 -11.67 -7.90
N LYS A 58 -11.52 -12.38 -8.98
CA LYS A 58 -10.12 -12.65 -9.31
C LYS A 58 -9.40 -11.35 -9.67
N LYS A 59 -8.13 -11.23 -9.25
CA LYS A 59 -7.24 -10.07 -9.48
C LYS A 59 -7.77 -8.75 -8.88
N PRO A 60 -8.16 -8.74 -7.59
CA PRO A 60 -8.79 -7.57 -6.97
C PRO A 60 -7.93 -6.30 -7.05
N PHE A 61 -6.61 -6.43 -6.90
CA PHE A 61 -5.69 -5.29 -7.01
C PHE A 61 -5.70 -4.60 -8.37
N GLN A 62 -5.72 -5.39 -9.45
CA GLN A 62 -5.70 -4.84 -10.81
C GLN A 62 -7.03 -4.16 -11.13
N ASN A 63 -8.13 -4.86 -10.84
CA ASN A 63 -9.48 -4.38 -11.15
C ASN A 63 -9.81 -3.13 -10.34
N PHE A 64 -9.51 -3.12 -9.04
CA PHE A 64 -9.73 -1.96 -8.18
C PHE A 64 -8.92 -0.76 -8.66
N ARG A 65 -7.65 -0.96 -9.03
CA ARG A 65 -6.82 0.12 -9.59
C ARG A 65 -7.44 0.69 -10.86
N PHE A 66 -7.96 -0.17 -11.74
CA PHE A 66 -8.61 0.26 -12.97
C PHE A 66 -9.84 1.12 -12.68
N LEU A 67 -10.72 0.68 -11.77
CA LEU A 67 -11.89 1.46 -11.34
C LEU A 67 -11.48 2.80 -10.72
N MET A 68 -10.49 2.79 -9.80
CA MET A 68 -10.02 4.00 -9.12
C MET A 68 -9.49 5.06 -10.08
N VAL A 69 -8.64 4.67 -11.05
CA VAL A 69 -7.99 5.62 -11.96
C VAL A 69 -9.00 6.36 -12.83
N ASN A 70 -10.12 5.72 -13.16
CA ASN A 70 -11.19 6.28 -13.99
C ASN A 70 -12.32 6.93 -13.17
N SER A 71 -12.27 6.84 -11.84
CA SER A 71 -13.32 7.36 -10.96
C SER A 71 -13.07 8.80 -10.51
N LYS A 72 -14.15 9.48 -10.12
CA LYS A 72 -14.11 10.76 -9.37
C LYS A 72 -13.41 10.64 -8.00
N TYR A 73 -13.24 9.41 -7.48
CA TYR A 73 -12.67 9.12 -6.17
C TYR A 73 -11.15 8.93 -6.18
N LYS A 74 -10.50 9.02 -7.33
CA LYS A 74 -9.04 8.81 -7.49
C LYS A 74 -8.22 9.60 -6.46
N SER A 75 -8.49 10.89 -6.29
CA SER A 75 -7.73 11.74 -5.36
C SER A 75 -7.94 11.33 -3.90
N MET A 76 -9.18 11.00 -3.52
CA MET A 76 -9.49 10.50 -2.17
C MET A 76 -8.79 9.17 -1.90
N TRP A 77 -8.76 8.27 -2.88
CA TRP A 77 -8.05 7.00 -2.78
C TRP A 77 -6.54 7.19 -2.61
N LEU A 78 -5.93 8.09 -3.40
CA LEU A 78 -4.50 8.36 -3.29
C LEU A 78 -4.12 8.89 -1.90
N GLU A 79 -4.93 9.78 -1.34
CA GLU A 79 -4.70 10.28 0.02
C GLU A 79 -4.91 9.20 1.08
N HIS A 80 -6.01 8.42 0.98
CA HIS A 80 -6.25 7.31 1.90
C HIS A 80 -5.11 6.29 1.89
N LYS A 81 -4.65 5.90 0.70
CA LYS A 81 -3.52 4.97 0.52
C LYS A 81 -2.23 5.56 1.10
N LYS A 82 -1.96 6.85 0.90
CA LYS A 82 -0.78 7.53 1.46
C LYS A 82 -0.82 7.48 2.99
N GLN A 83 -1.95 7.82 3.60
CA GLN A 83 -2.10 7.77 5.06
C GLN A 83 -1.94 6.34 5.60
N ALA A 84 -2.49 5.34 4.91
CA ALA A 84 -2.30 3.94 5.30
C ALA A 84 -0.82 3.51 5.26
N ILE A 85 -0.05 3.95 4.25
CA ILE A 85 1.39 3.67 4.17
C ILE A 85 2.16 4.38 5.29
N ILE A 86 1.86 5.65 5.56
CA ILE A 86 2.49 6.39 6.65
C ILE A 86 2.23 5.70 7.98
N ASN A 87 0.99 5.31 8.24
CA ASN A 87 0.63 4.58 9.45
C ASN A 87 1.35 3.24 9.51
N TRP A 88 1.42 2.48 8.42
CA TRP A 88 2.17 1.22 8.38
C TRP A 88 3.66 1.38 8.71
N VAL A 89 4.29 2.48 8.27
CA VAL A 89 5.67 2.78 8.63
C VAL A 89 5.78 3.16 10.10
N ARG A 90 4.88 4.00 10.62
CA ARG A 90 4.85 4.39 12.05
C ARG A 90 4.74 3.20 12.99
N HIS A 91 3.83 2.26 12.70
CA HIS A 91 3.65 1.04 13.50
C HIS A 91 4.92 0.16 13.56
N GLN A 92 5.81 0.25 12.58
CA GLN A 92 7.09 -0.49 12.60
C GLN A 92 8.20 0.23 13.35
N LEU A 93 7.98 1.50 13.68
CA LEU A 93 8.92 2.35 14.41
C LEU A 93 8.45 2.58 15.87
N ASP A 94 7.43 1.85 16.32
CA ASP A 94 6.78 2.02 17.63
C ASP A 94 6.28 3.47 17.91
N PHE A 95 5.87 4.19 16.87
CA PHE A 95 5.23 5.52 16.94
C PHE A 95 3.71 5.47 16.73
#